data_AF-A0A357CZP0-F1
#
_entry.id   AF-A0A357CZP0-F1
#
_cell.length_a   1.000
_cell.length_b   1.000
_cell.length_c   1.000
_cell.angle_alpha   90.00
_cell.angle_beta   90.00
_cell.angle_gamma   90.00
#
_symmetry.space_group_name_H-M   'P 1'
#
loop_
_entity.id
_entity.type
_entity.pdbx_description
1 polymer ?
#
loop_
_entity_poly.entity_id
_entity_poly.type
_entity_poly.pdbx_seq_one_letter_code
_entity_poly.pdbx_strand_id
1 'polypeptide(L)' 'MKKELSLNLSKTAPFIGAEEMTLMESQVRTAHGLLHNGTGAGNDFLGWVEL' A
#
# COMPACT_ATOMS: atom_id res chain seq x y z
N MET A 1 9.44 -17.49 2.56
CA MET A 1 9.79 -16.62 1.40
C MET A 1 10.98 -15.76 1.78
N LYS A 2 12.04 -15.77 0.98
CA LYS A 2 13.20 -14.89 1.18
C LYS A 2 12.83 -13.52 0.62
N LYS A 3 12.92 -12.44 1.41
CA LYS A 3 12.70 -11.07 0.90
C LYS A 3 13.91 -10.67 0.07
N GLU A 4 13.78 -10.69 -1.25
CA GLU A 4 14.84 -10.27 -2.19
C GLU A 4 14.90 -8.74 -2.37
N LEU A 5 13.80 -8.06 -2.00
CA LEU A 5 13.69 -6.61 -2.02
C LEU A 5 13.42 -6.08 -0.61
N SER A 6 14.09 -4.99 -0.25
CA SER A 6 13.86 -4.28 1.02
C SER A 6 13.67 -2.80 0.79
N LEU A 7 12.74 -2.21 1.54
CA LEU A 7 12.51 -0.77 1.59
C LEU A 7 13.04 -0.24 2.93
N ASN A 8 14.01 0.67 2.88
CA ASN A 8 14.56 1.32 4.06
C ASN A 8 14.13 2.79 4.11
N LEU A 9 13.31 3.13 5.11
CA LEU A 9 12.77 4.47 5.32
C LEU A 9 13.46 5.21 6.48
N SER A 10 14.61 4.74 6.98
CA SER A 10 15.28 5.39 8.13
C SER A 10 15.63 6.85 7.88
N LYS A 11 15.89 7.22 6.62
CA LYS A 11 16.18 8.60 6.21
C LYS A 11 14.96 9.52 6.20
N THR A 12 13.75 8.99 6.26
CA THR A 12 12.50 9.78 6.29
C THR A 12 12.03 10.07 7.71
N ALA A 13 12.58 9.40 8.73
CA ALA A 13 12.19 9.55 10.13
C ALA A 13 12.26 11.00 10.68
N PRO A 14 13.15 11.90 10.22
CA PRO A 14 13.12 13.30 10.64
C PRO A 14 11.91 14.10 10.12
N PHE A 15 11.18 13.57 9.13
CA PHE A 15 10.12 14.28 8.40
C PHE A 15 8.74 13.65 8.58
N ILE A 16 8.68 12.35 8.88
CA ILE A 16 7.43 11.60 9.03
C ILE A 16 7.55 10.73 10.28
N GLY A 17 6.63 10.94 11.22
CA GLY A 17 6.54 10.16 12.45
C GLY A 17 5.94 8.77 12.23
N ALA A 18 6.25 7.84 13.13
CA ALA A 18 5.70 6.48 13.09
C ALA A 18 4.16 6.47 13.25
N GLU A 19 3.61 7.37 14.06
CA GLU A 19 2.16 7.49 14.27
C GLU A 19 1.42 7.93 13.01
N GLU A 20 2.02 8.81 12.20
CA GLU A 20 1.44 9.24 10.92
C GLU A 20 1.26 8.05 9.97
N MET A 21 2.24 7.15 9.92
CA MET A 21 2.14 5.91 9.15
C MET A 21 1.03 4.99 9.67
N THR A 22 0.86 4.88 10.98
CA THR A 22 -0.23 4.11 11.59
C THR A 22 -1.59 4.68 11.25
N LEU A 23 -1.74 6.01 11.23
CA LEU A 23 -3.00 6.66 10.88
C LEU A 23 -3.44 6.40 9.42
N MET A 24 -2.49 6.09 8.52
CA MET A 24 -2.78 5.72 7.14
C MET A 24 -3.29 4.28 6.97
N GLU A 25 -3.21 3.44 8.01
CA GLU A 25 -3.50 2.01 7.92
C GLU A 25 -4.89 1.73 7.33
N SER A 26 -5.92 2.45 7.81
CA SER A 26 -7.30 2.25 7.34
C SER A 26 -7.44 2.54 5.85
N GLN A 27 -6.83 3.63 5.36
CA GLN A 27 -6.86 4.03 3.96
C GLN A 27 -6.14 3.00 3.08
N VAL A 28 -4.98 2.50 3.52
CA VAL A 28 -4.23 1.47 2.81
C VAL A 28 -5.01 0.17 2.74
N ARG A 29 -5.68 -0.23 3.83
CA ARG A 29 -6.55 -1.43 3.85
C ARG A 29 -7.73 -1.29 2.91
N THR A 30 -8.37 -0.12 2.86
CA THR A 30 -9.44 0.15 1.90
C THR A 30 -8.90 0.05 0.47
N ALA A 31 -7.77 0.68 0.15
CA ALA A 31 -7.17 0.63 -1.17
C ALA A 31 -6.81 -0.80 -1.59
N HIS A 32 -6.24 -1.60 -0.68
CA HIS A 32 -5.98 -3.02 -0.91
C HIS A 32 -7.28 -3.78 -1.27
N GLY A 33 -8.36 -3.55 -0.52
CA GLY A 33 -9.67 -4.13 -0.82
C GLY A 33 -10.24 -3.69 -2.17
N LEU A 34 -10.10 -2.41 -2.54
CA LEU A 34 -10.57 -1.91 -3.84
C LEU A 34 -9.87 -2.64 -5.00
N LEU A 35 -8.55 -2.83 -4.89
CA LEU A 35 -7.74 -3.50 -5.92
C LEU A 35 -8.13 -4.98 -6.06
N HIS A 36 -8.10 -5.76 -4.99
CA HIS A 36 -8.35 -7.21 -5.11
C HIS A 36 -9.84 -7.55 -5.32
N ASN A 37 -10.77 -6.70 -4.88
CA ASN A 37 -12.19 -6.93 -5.15
C ASN A 37 -12.66 -6.34 -6.48
N GLY A 38 -11.78 -5.66 -7.23
CA GLY A 38 -12.12 -5.06 -8.52
C GLY A 38 -13.22 -3.99 -8.41
N THR A 39 -13.10 -3.08 -7.44
CA THR A 39 -14.09 -2.01 -7.19
C THR A 39 -13.44 -0.63 -7.16
N GLY A 40 -14.25 0.43 -7.17
CA GLY A 40 -13.77 1.81 -7.22
C GLY A 40 -13.55 2.31 -8.65
N ALA A 41 -13.09 3.56 -8.77
CA ALA A 41 -12.89 4.19 -10.08
C ALA A 41 -11.74 3.53 -10.85
N GLY A 42 -11.98 3.18 -12.12
CA GLY A 42 -10.95 2.58 -13.00
C GLY A 42 -10.72 1.08 -12.78
N ASN A 43 -11.62 0.38 -12.09
CA ASN A 43 -11.53 -1.06 -11.84
C ASN A 43 -11.54 -1.93 -13.11
N ASP A 44 -11.99 -1.41 -14.24
CA ASP A 44 -11.92 -2.08 -15.56
C ASP A 44 -10.47 -2.42 -16.01
N PHE A 45 -9.45 -1.85 -15.36
CA PHE A 45 -8.04 -1.95 -15.78
C PHE A 45 -7.13 -2.67 -14.77
N LEU A 46 -7.67 -3.56 -13.93
CA LEU A 46 -6.93 -4.24 -12.85
C LEU A 46 -6.31 -5.60 -13.22
N GLY A 47 -6.26 -5.96 -14.50
CA GLY A 47 -5.74 -7.27 -14.95
C GLY A 47 -4.29 -7.58 -14.56
N TRP A 48 -3.50 -6.57 -14.17
CA TRP A 48 -2.11 -6.72 -13.74
C TRP A 48 -1.96 -7.14 -12.26
N VAL A 49 -3.03 -7.06 -11.46
CA VAL A 49 -2.96 -7.33 -10.00
C VAL A 49 -2.76 -8.82 -9.70
N GLU A 50 -3.30 -9.71 -10.54
CA GLU A 50 -3.26 -11.17 -10.38
C GLU A 50 -2.50 -11.87 -11.52
N LEU A 51 -1.60 -11.14 -12.21
CA LEU A 51 -0.82 -11.65 -13.35
C LEU A 51 0.21 -12.73 -12.94
#